data_AF-A0A6N8IUR4-F1
#
_entry.id   AF-A0A6N8IUR4-F1
#
_cell.length_a   1.000
_cell.length_b   1.000
_cell.length_c   1.000
_cell.angle_alpha   90.00
_cell.angle_beta   90.00
_cell.angle_gamma   90.00
#
_symmetry.space_group_name_H-M   'P 1'
#
loop_
_entity.id
_entity.type
_entity.pdbx_description
1 polymer ?
#
loop_
_entity_poly.entity_id
_entity_poly.type
_entity_poly.pdbx_seq_one_letter_code
_entity_poly.pdbx_strand_id
1 'polypeptide(L)' 'MMRALLVTTAVLLLAACGEKPQVAATGRTDATPYQGTGVAGFTAGNWKAGDKAAWEQQLKTRTQGQNDYVKVN' A
#
# COMPACT_ATOMS: atom_id res chain seq x y z
N MET A 1 -21.35 3.09 -47.36
CA MET A 1 -21.65 3.62 -46.01
C MET A 1 -21.79 2.50 -44.97
N MET A 2 -22.73 1.55 -45.13
CA MET A 2 -22.97 0.44 -44.19
C MET A 2 -21.73 -0.43 -43.88
N ARG A 3 -20.93 -0.76 -44.90
CA ARG A 3 -19.71 -1.57 -44.74
C ARG A 3 -18.63 -0.86 -43.92
N ALA A 4 -18.48 0.46 -44.11
CA ALA A 4 -17.52 1.25 -43.36
C ALA A 4 -17.92 1.30 -41.87
N LEU A 5 -19.21 1.47 -41.59
CA LEU A 5 -19.76 1.47 -40.23
C LEU A 5 -19.52 0.14 -39.49
N LEU A 6 -19.70 -0.99 -40.18
CA LEU A 6 -19.45 -2.32 -39.61
C LEU A 6 -17.98 -2.53 -39.28
N VAL A 7 -17.07 -2.11 -40.17
CA VAL A 7 -15.63 -2.23 -39.96
C VAL A 7 -15.17 -1.36 -38.80
N THR A 8 -15.60 -0.10 -38.72
CA THR A 8 -15.23 0.78 -37.60
C THR A 8 -15.74 0.25 -36.25
N THR A 9 -16.94 -0.32 -36.22
CA THR A 9 -17.52 -0.89 -34.99
C THR A 9 -16.73 -2.13 -34.54
N ALA A 10 -16.31 -2.99 -35.47
CA ALA A 10 -15.53 -4.18 -35.14
C ALA A 10 -14.16 -3.81 -34.54
N VAL A 11 -13.48 -2.79 -35.08
CA VAL A 11 -12.18 -2.32 -34.57
C VAL A 11 -12.29 -1.78 -33.15
N LEU A 12 -13.36 -1.02 -32.85
CA LEU A 12 -13.58 -0.46 -31.51
C LEU A 12 -13.86 -1.54 -30.46
N LEU A 13 -14.59 -2.60 -30.81
CA LEU A 13 -14.86 -3.72 -29.89
C LEU A 13 -13.59 -4.51 -29.55
N LEU A 14 -12.66 -4.67 -30.50
CA LEU A 14 -11.39 -5.37 -30.27
C LEU A 14 -10.40 -4.57 -29.40
N ALA A 15 -10.50 -3.24 -29.38
CA ALA A 15 -9.64 -2.39 -28.56
C ALA A 15 -9.96 -2.48 -27.05
N ALA A 16 -11.11 -3.06 -26.67
CA ALA A 16 -11.54 -3.15 -25.27
C ALA A 16 -10.68 -4.09 -24.39
N CYS A 17 -9.95 -5.03 -24.98
CA CYS A 17 -9.07 -5.95 -24.23
C CYS A 17 -7.58 -5.55 -24.27
N GLY A 18 -7.25 -4.37 -24.82
CA GLY A 18 -5.86 -3.91 -25.00
C GLY A 18 -5.31 -3.03 -23.87
N GLU A 19 -6.01 -2.93 -22.73
CA GLU A 19 -5.52 -2.10 -21.63
C GLU A 19 -4.23 -2.65 -21.01
N LYS A 20 -3.39 -1.75 -20.50
CA LYS A 20 -2.20 -2.15 -19.75
C LYS A 20 -2.67 -2.96 -18.52
N PRO A 21 -2.01 -4.10 -18.20
CA PRO A 21 -2.34 -4.84 -16.99
C PRO A 21 -2.33 -3.92 -15.77
N GLN A 22 -3.46 -3.86 -15.05
CA GLN A 22 -3.58 -3.18 -13.76
C GLN A 22 -2.89 -4.03 -12.69
N VAL A 23 -1.56 -4.13 -12.77
CA VAL A 23 -0.76 -4.76 -11.73
C VAL A 23 -0.55 -3.75 -10.61
N ALA A 24 -0.72 -4.19 -9.36
CA ALA A 24 -0.21 -3.42 -8.23
C ALA A 24 1.30 -3.20 -8.47
N ALA A 25 1.76 -1.95 -8.29
CA ALA A 25 3.17 -1.64 -8.46
C ALA A 25 4.02 -2.62 -7.64
N THR A 26 5.02 -3.24 -8.27
CA THR A 26 5.92 -4.15 -7.57
C THR A 26 6.87 -3.33 -6.71
N GLY A 27 6.73 -3.43 -5.40
CA GLY A 27 7.58 -2.73 -4.43
C GLY A 27 6.86 -1.59 -3.72
N ARG A 28 7.35 -1.30 -2.51
CA ARG A 28 6.84 -0.24 -1.67
C ARG A 28 7.34 1.12 -2.21
N THR A 29 6.41 1.99 -2.63
CA THR A 29 6.72 3.33 -3.15
C THR A 29 6.46 4.45 -2.14
N ASP A 30 5.95 4.12 -0.95
CA ASP A 30 5.72 5.09 0.12
C ASP A 30 7.02 5.41 0.90
N ALA A 31 6.98 6.50 1.65
CA ALA A 31 8.05 6.85 2.58
C ALA A 31 8.22 5.77 3.64
N THR A 32 9.46 5.59 4.13
CA THR A 32 9.70 4.61 5.19
C THR A 32 8.88 4.94 6.44
N PRO A 33 8.29 3.95 7.15
CA PRO A 33 7.33 4.22 8.23
C PRO A 33 7.83 5.12 9.35
N TYR A 34 9.12 5.06 9.69
CA TYR A 34 9.71 5.89 10.74
C TYR A 34 9.87 7.36 10.33
N GLN A 35 9.70 7.73 9.05
CA GLN A 35 9.65 9.14 8.64
C GLN A 35 8.39 9.85 9.15
N GLY A 36 7.36 9.09 9.57
CA GLY A 36 6.12 9.66 10.09
C GLY A 36 5.32 10.41 9.03
N THR A 37 4.18 10.95 9.45
CA THR A 37 3.21 11.63 8.56
C THR A 37 3.34 13.15 8.58
N GLY A 38 4.27 13.70 9.37
CA GLY A 38 4.36 15.14 9.64
C GLY A 38 3.27 15.67 10.59
N VAL A 39 2.35 14.81 11.04
CA VAL A 39 1.26 15.17 11.96
C VAL A 39 1.53 14.56 13.34
N ALA A 40 1.74 15.42 14.33
CA ALA A 40 2.09 15.00 15.70
C ALA A 40 1.04 14.09 16.35
N GLY A 41 -0.24 14.18 15.95
CA GLY A 41 -1.31 13.32 16.46
C GLY A 41 -1.17 11.84 16.09
N PHE A 42 -0.39 11.50 15.05
CA PHE A 42 -0.20 10.11 14.62
C PHE A 42 1.11 9.49 15.12
N THR A 43 1.92 10.25 15.87
CA THR A 43 3.08 9.74 16.58
C THR A 43 2.67 9.36 18.00
N ALA A 44 2.42 8.07 18.25
CA ALA A 44 2.09 7.56 19.59
C ALA A 44 3.34 7.06 20.33
N GLY A 45 3.50 7.43 21.60
CA GLY A 45 4.63 7.06 22.46
C GLY A 45 5.74 8.11 22.45
N ASN A 46 6.99 7.69 22.67
CA ASN A 46 8.14 8.60 22.85
C ASN A 46 9.06 8.69 21.61
N TRP A 47 8.67 8.10 20.48
CA TRP A 47 9.44 8.19 19.23
C TRP A 47 9.06 9.45 18.44
N LYS A 48 9.97 9.92 17.57
CA LYS A 48 9.78 11.08 16.70
C LYS A 48 9.98 10.71 15.24
N ALA A 49 9.32 11.43 14.34
CA ALA A 49 9.55 11.32 12.90
C ALA A 49 11.05 11.44 12.57
N GLY A 50 11.56 10.50 11.80
CA GLY A 50 12.99 10.36 11.46
C GLY A 50 13.79 9.46 12.40
N ASP A 51 13.31 9.17 13.61
CA ASP A 51 13.99 8.30 14.57
C ASP A 51 13.59 6.84 14.38
N LYS A 52 14.37 6.14 13.55
CA LYS A 52 14.17 4.71 13.27
C LYS A 52 14.30 3.85 14.53
N ALA A 53 15.30 4.10 15.38
CA ALA A 53 15.58 3.24 16.53
C ALA A 53 14.45 3.34 17.57
N ALA A 54 13.98 4.56 17.88
CA ALA A 54 12.86 4.74 18.78
C ALA A 54 11.54 4.17 18.21
N TRP A 55 11.33 4.29 16.89
CA TRP A 55 10.17 3.68 16.21
C TRP A 55 10.16 2.15 16.33
N GLU A 56 11.30 1.50 16.06
CA GLU A 56 11.44 0.04 16.17
C GLU A 56 11.24 -0.44 17.62
N GLN A 57 11.81 0.28 18.58
CA GLN A 57 11.65 -0.03 20.00
C GLN A 57 10.17 0.09 20.44
N GLN A 58 9.47 1.13 19.98
CA GLN A 58 8.05 1.31 20.27
C GLN A 58 7.22 0.14 19.70
N LEU A 59 7.50 -0.30 18.48
CA LEU A 59 6.84 -1.47 17.89
C LEU A 59 7.11 -2.74 18.69
N LYS A 60 8.36 -3.00 19.03
CA LYS A 60 8.76 -4.18 19.83
C LYS A 60 8.03 -4.23 21.17
N THR A 61 7.86 -3.09 21.83
CA THR A 61 7.09 -3.01 23.08
C THR A 61 5.60 -3.29 22.84
N ARG A 62 4.99 -2.73 21.78
CA ARG A 62 3.57 -2.98 21.47
C ARG A 62 3.29 -4.45 21.13
N THR A 63 4.20 -5.13 20.46
CA THR A 63 4.01 -6.53 20.08
C THR A 63 4.08 -7.48 21.26
N GLN A 64 4.79 -7.12 22.34
CA GLN A 64 4.88 -7.97 23.54
C GLN A 64 3.54 -8.17 24.25
N GLY A 65 2.63 -7.19 24.18
CA GLY A 65 1.29 -7.28 24.79
C GLY A 65 0.20 -7.86 23.88
N GLN A 66 0.53 -8.23 22.64
CA GLN A 66 -0.41 -8.73 21.63
C GLN A 66 -0.12 -10.19 21.24
N ASN A 67 0.64 -10.89 22.07
CA ASN A 67 0.96 -12.29 21.81
C ASN A 67 -0.17 -13.19 22.33
N ASP A 68 -1.08 -13.59 21.44
CA ASP A 68 -2.17 -14.51 21.79
C ASP A 68 -1.69 -15.96 22.04
N TYR A 69 -0.40 -16.26 21.79
CA TYR A 69 0.22 -17.56 22.08
C TYR A 69 0.75 -17.70 23.51
N VAL A 70 0.31 -16.87 24.46
CA VAL A 70 0.58 -17.14 25.88
C VAL A 70 -0.17 -18.41 26.26
N LYS A 71 0.50 -19.56 26.12
CA LYS A 71 0.00 -20.82 26.66
C LYS A 71 -0.03 -20.69 28.17
N VAL A 72 -1.23 -20.53 28.72
CA VAL A 72 -1.48 -20.68 30.15
C VAL A 72 -1.28 -22.17 30.44
N ASN A 73 -0.18 -22.50 31.12
CA ASN A 73 0.05 -23.81 31.72
C ASN A 73 -0.41 -23.78 33.17
#